data_AF-A0A6P1UBW8-F1
#
_entry.id   AF-A0A6P1UBW8-F1
#
_cell.length_a   1.000
_cell.length_b   1.000
_cell.length_c   1.000
_cell.angle_alpha   90.00
_cell.angle_beta   90.00
_cell.angle_gamma   90.00
#
_symmetry.space_group_name_H-M   'P 1'
#
loop_
_entity.id
_entity.type
_entity.pdbx_description
1 polymer ?
#
loop_
_entity_poly.entity_id
_entity_poly.type
_entity_poly.pdbx_seq_one_letter_code
_entity_poly.pdbx_strand_id
1 'polypeptide(L)'
;MQGLETNEARLPVVVIDAMNLAYWCGAPPSLRIALSVAAALRARGQTLRLFFDANAAYVFPEQERALYAGLLAQCDFVTQAPSGSDADPLLLRYARDCNGVIISRDHYKDHRKRFRRLIKAPGRRVQGFVQEDVVTIEALGLHAPLLGVAQLAHAYGLRLTAKCQPPLTASAAAAADAEAGAASTAGDTGGGVGGAVSGVTETAEATGSGADTGAAAADTGAT
;
A
#
# COMPACT_ATOMS: atom_id res chain seq x y z
N MET A 1 -15.77 42.09 19.67
CA MET A 1 -16.31 40.85 19.09
C MET A 1 -15.28 40.30 18.12
N GLN A 2 -14.41 39.38 18.55
CA GLN A 2 -13.52 38.66 17.64
C GLN A 2 -14.17 37.30 17.41
N GLY A 3 -14.52 37.04 16.15
CA GLY A 3 -15.15 35.80 15.74
C GLY A 3 -14.28 34.62 16.12
N LEU A 4 -14.83 33.73 16.94
CA LEU A 4 -14.37 32.35 17.01
C LEU A 4 -14.70 31.74 15.65
N GLU A 5 -13.82 31.97 14.67
CA GLU A 5 -13.80 31.14 13.48
C GLU A 5 -13.63 29.72 14.00
N THR A 6 -14.71 28.97 13.95
CA THR A 6 -14.70 27.53 14.14
C THR A 6 -13.59 27.01 13.26
N ASN A 7 -12.50 26.58 13.89
CA ASN A 7 -11.42 25.84 13.26
C ASN A 7 -12.06 24.55 12.74
N GLU A 8 -12.78 24.63 11.64
CA GLU A 8 -13.16 23.49 10.83
C GLU A 8 -11.86 22.76 10.59
N ALA A 9 -11.69 21.65 11.29
CA ALA A 9 -10.41 20.96 11.40
C ALA A 9 -9.97 20.58 9.99
N ARG A 10 -9.14 21.43 9.36
CA ARG A 10 -8.63 21.17 8.03
C ARG A 10 -7.92 19.84 8.09
N LEU A 11 -8.41 18.91 7.27
CA LEU A 11 -7.83 17.59 7.19
C LEU A 11 -6.32 17.74 6.88
N PRO A 12 -5.43 17.05 7.62
CA PRO A 12 -3.99 17.26 7.49
C PRO A 12 -3.50 16.88 6.10
N VAL A 13 -2.53 17.60 5.53
CA VAL A 13 -1.97 17.20 4.22
C VAL A 13 -1.40 15.79 4.32
N VAL A 14 -1.78 14.91 3.40
CA VAL A 14 -1.28 13.53 3.35
C VAL A 14 -0.10 13.44 2.39
N VAL A 15 1.02 12.92 2.87
CA VAL A 15 2.23 12.72 2.10
C VAL A 15 2.41 11.22 1.88
N ILE A 16 2.48 10.80 0.64
CA ILE A 16 2.52 9.38 0.29
C ILE A 16 3.89 9.04 -0.25
N ASP A 17 4.55 8.09 0.41
CA ASP A 17 5.75 7.42 -0.09
C ASP A 17 5.33 6.38 -1.12
N ALA A 18 5.31 6.78 -2.40
CA ALA A 18 4.69 5.97 -3.42
C ALA A 18 5.48 4.69 -3.72
N MET A 19 6.81 4.74 -3.62
CA MET A 19 7.65 3.56 -3.82
C MET A 19 7.48 2.57 -2.67
N ASN A 20 7.46 3.02 -1.41
CA ASN A 20 7.18 2.11 -0.30
C ASN A 20 5.81 1.45 -0.42
N LEU A 21 4.77 2.23 -0.77
CA LEU A 21 3.42 1.70 -0.94
C LEU A 21 3.33 0.71 -2.09
N ALA A 22 4.05 0.96 -3.19
CA ALA A 22 4.04 0.07 -4.35
C ALA A 22 4.52 -1.36 -4.03
N TYR A 23 5.34 -1.52 -2.99
CA TYR A 23 5.83 -2.81 -2.52
C TYR A 23 4.94 -3.46 -1.44
N TRP A 24 3.80 -2.88 -1.07
CA TRP A 24 2.98 -3.44 0.02
C TRP A 24 2.40 -4.83 -0.28
N CYS A 25 2.20 -5.16 -1.56
CA CYS A 25 1.78 -6.49 -2.02
C CYS A 25 2.97 -7.35 -2.50
N GLY A 26 4.21 -6.94 -2.22
CA GLY A 26 5.42 -7.64 -2.67
C GLY A 26 5.94 -7.17 -4.03
N ALA A 27 6.73 -8.03 -4.67
CA ALA A 27 7.30 -7.79 -5.99
C ALA A 27 6.50 -8.53 -7.07
N PRO A 28 6.33 -7.96 -8.28
CA PRO A 28 6.82 -6.64 -8.71
C PRO A 28 6.05 -5.48 -8.03
N PRO A 29 6.66 -4.30 -7.86
CA PRO A 29 5.97 -3.16 -7.29
C PRO A 29 4.83 -2.70 -8.21
N SER A 30 3.73 -2.25 -7.61
CA SER A 30 2.56 -1.79 -8.36
C SER A 30 2.10 -0.39 -7.92
N LEU A 31 1.94 0.50 -8.89
CA LEU A 31 1.32 1.81 -8.74
C LEU A 31 -0.13 1.72 -8.23
N ARG A 32 -0.80 0.58 -8.43
CA ARG A 32 -2.22 0.43 -8.08
C ARG A 32 -2.49 0.81 -6.63
N ILE A 33 -1.59 0.44 -5.72
CA ILE A 33 -1.77 0.68 -4.29
C ILE A 33 -1.71 2.17 -3.97
N ALA A 34 -0.60 2.84 -4.31
CA ALA A 34 -0.40 4.26 -4.03
C ALA A 34 -1.48 5.12 -4.69
N LEU A 35 -1.89 4.78 -5.91
CA LEU A 35 -2.88 5.53 -6.67
C LEU A 35 -4.32 5.26 -6.23
N SER A 36 -4.65 4.06 -5.74
CA SER A 36 -5.97 3.78 -5.15
C SER A 36 -6.14 4.51 -3.84
N VAL A 37 -5.09 4.52 -3.00
CA VAL A 37 -5.04 5.33 -1.77
C VAL A 37 -5.22 6.81 -2.11
N ALA A 38 -4.47 7.34 -3.08
CA ALA A 38 -4.57 8.74 -3.47
C ALA A 38 -5.97 9.08 -4.03
N ALA A 39 -6.56 8.20 -4.85
CA ALA A 39 -7.90 8.42 -5.41
C ALA A 39 -8.96 8.48 -4.30
N ALA A 40 -8.90 7.53 -3.35
CA ALA A 40 -9.83 7.47 -2.22
C ALA A 40 -9.66 8.67 -1.26
N LEU A 41 -8.44 9.14 -1.01
CA LEU A 41 -8.20 10.34 -0.22
C LEU A 41 -8.70 11.61 -0.93
N ARG A 42 -8.47 11.74 -2.24
CA ARG A 42 -8.98 12.87 -3.02
C ARG A 42 -10.50 12.91 -3.08
N ALA A 43 -11.16 11.75 -3.18
CA ALA A 43 -12.62 11.65 -3.13
C ALA A 43 -13.21 12.16 -1.80
N ARG A 44 -12.41 12.18 -0.72
CA ARG A 44 -12.76 12.74 0.59
C ARG A 44 -12.42 14.24 0.73
N GLY A 45 -11.92 14.88 -0.32
CA GLY A 45 -11.45 16.27 -0.27
C GLY A 45 -10.09 16.46 0.42
N GLN A 46 -9.35 15.37 0.67
CA GLN A 46 -8.04 15.44 1.32
C GLN A 46 -7.00 16.06 0.38
N THR A 47 -6.22 17.01 0.87
CA THR A 47 -5.02 17.47 0.15
C THR A 47 -3.90 16.43 0.31
N LEU A 48 -3.26 16.04 -0.79
CA LEU A 48 -2.18 15.06 -0.75
C LEU A 48 -1.04 15.36 -1.72
N ARG A 49 0.11 14.71 -1.51
CA ARG A 49 1.23 14.66 -2.46
C ARG A 49 1.91 13.29 -2.46
N LEU A 50 2.12 12.72 -3.64
CA LEU A 50 2.86 11.49 -3.89
C LEU A 50 4.32 11.81 -4.20
N PHE A 51 5.23 11.05 -3.61
CA PHE A 51 6.66 11.14 -3.86
C PHE A 51 7.18 9.82 -4.44
N PHE A 52 7.94 9.92 -5.53
CA PHE A 52 8.55 8.80 -6.22
C PHE A 52 10.06 9.00 -6.32
N ASP A 53 10.82 7.91 -6.23
CA ASP A 53 12.25 7.92 -6.52
C ASP A 53 12.53 8.21 -8.00
N ALA A 54 13.76 8.66 -8.27
CA ALA A 54 14.22 8.93 -9.63
C ALA A 54 14.16 7.68 -10.54
N ASN A 55 14.35 6.49 -9.97
CA ASN A 55 14.38 5.23 -10.71
C ASN A 55 12.98 4.63 -10.92
N ALA A 56 11.92 5.20 -10.36
CA ALA A 56 10.59 4.59 -10.29
C ALA A 56 10.06 4.08 -11.64
N ALA A 57 10.27 4.85 -12.72
CA ALA A 57 9.87 4.47 -14.09
C ALA A 57 10.46 3.13 -14.58
N TYR A 58 11.65 2.78 -14.12
CA TYR A 58 12.33 1.54 -14.51
C TYR A 58 11.82 0.33 -13.73
N VAL A 59 11.32 0.55 -12.52
CA VAL A 59 10.91 -0.52 -11.61
C VAL A 59 9.47 -0.99 -11.88
N PHE A 60 8.61 -0.08 -12.36
CA PHE A 60 7.21 -0.46 -12.65
C PHE A 60 7.09 -1.39 -13.87
N PRO A 61 6.10 -2.31 -13.85
CA PRO A 61 5.72 -3.11 -15.01
C PRO A 61 5.39 -2.24 -16.22
N GLU A 62 5.65 -2.74 -17.43
CA GLU A 62 5.44 -1.99 -18.67
C GLU A 62 4.03 -1.40 -18.81
N GLN A 63 3.01 -2.15 -18.37
CA GLN A 63 1.61 -1.74 -18.41
C GLN A 63 1.33 -0.51 -17.53
N GLU A 64 2.10 -0.33 -16.45
CA GLU A 64 1.96 0.77 -15.50
C GLU A 64 2.88 1.96 -15.82
N ARG A 65 3.92 1.78 -16.64
CA ARG A 65 4.86 2.86 -17.01
C ARG A 65 4.18 4.02 -17.75
N ALA A 66 3.23 3.74 -18.64
CA ALA A 66 2.50 4.80 -19.33
C ALA A 66 1.58 5.58 -18.38
N LEU A 67 0.97 4.88 -17.41
CA LEU A 67 0.19 5.50 -16.34
C LEU A 67 1.07 6.44 -15.52
N TYR A 68 2.26 5.96 -15.11
CA TYR A 68 3.25 6.77 -14.38
C TYR A 68 3.68 8.02 -15.15
N ALA A 69 4.02 7.89 -16.43
CA ALA A 69 4.42 9.02 -17.26
C ALA A 69 3.28 10.04 -17.42
N GLY A 70 2.04 9.58 -17.59
CA GLY A 70 0.87 10.45 -17.64
C GLY A 70 0.65 11.21 -16.33
N LEU A 71 0.84 10.56 -15.19
CA LEU A 71 0.76 11.19 -13.87
C LEU A 71 1.80 12.31 -13.72
N LEU A 72 3.07 12.05 -14.05
CA LEU A 72 4.12 13.06 -13.95
C LEU A 72 3.85 14.29 -14.84
N ALA A 73 3.25 14.08 -16.01
CA ALA A 73 2.96 15.16 -16.94
C ALA A 73 1.71 15.98 -16.58
N GLN A 74 0.72 15.39 -15.89
CA GLN A 74 -0.61 15.97 -15.76
C GLN A 74 -1.07 16.21 -14.32
N CYS A 75 -0.37 15.65 -13.32
CA CYS A 75 -0.82 15.67 -11.93
C CYS A 75 0.13 16.45 -11.02
N ASP A 76 -0.29 17.64 -10.60
CA ASP A 76 0.51 18.53 -9.73
C ASP A 76 0.76 17.99 -8.31
N PHE A 77 -0.02 16.99 -7.89
CA PHE A 77 0.14 16.29 -6.61
C PHE A 77 1.16 15.15 -6.68
N VAL A 78 1.79 14.91 -7.84
CA VAL A 78 2.85 13.90 -8.01
C VAL A 78 4.20 14.61 -8.07
N THR A 79 5.21 14.04 -7.42
CA THR A 79 6.57 14.58 -7.40
C THR A 79 7.55 13.44 -7.54
N GLN A 80 8.44 13.54 -8.54
CA GLN A 80 9.57 12.64 -8.70
C GLN A 80 10.83 13.32 -8.15
N ALA A 81 11.66 12.56 -7.45
CA ALA A 81 12.98 13.01 -7.05
C ALA A 81 13.87 13.29 -8.28
N PRO A 82 14.77 14.28 -8.23
CA PRO A 82 15.78 14.50 -9.26
C PRO A 82 16.61 13.25 -9.54
N SER A 83 17.12 13.12 -10.77
CA SER A 83 17.97 12.00 -11.18
C SER A 83 19.11 11.76 -10.19
N GLY A 84 19.32 10.50 -9.80
CA GLY A 84 20.38 10.11 -8.88
C GLY A 84 20.14 10.46 -7.41
N SER A 85 18.91 10.80 -7.02
CA SER A 85 18.55 11.09 -5.63
C SER A 85 17.31 10.31 -5.16
N ASP A 86 17.30 10.02 -3.86
CA ASP A 86 16.18 9.37 -3.17
C ASP A 86 15.05 10.38 -2.91
N ALA A 87 13.81 9.91 -2.89
CA ALA A 87 12.65 10.73 -2.58
C ALA A 87 12.56 11.08 -1.09
N ASP A 88 13.13 10.26 -0.21
CA ASP A 88 13.00 10.38 1.24
C ASP A 88 13.34 11.77 1.80
N PRO A 89 14.47 12.43 1.45
CA PRO A 89 14.77 13.76 1.96
C PRO A 89 13.75 14.82 1.53
N LEU A 90 13.22 14.71 0.30
CA LEU A 90 12.22 15.63 -0.25
C LEU A 90 10.86 15.41 0.42
N LEU A 91 10.45 14.15 0.54
CA LEU A 91 9.23 13.71 1.20
C LEU A 91 9.20 14.18 2.66
N LEU A 92 10.24 13.88 3.44
CA LEU A 92 10.32 14.21 4.86
C LEU A 92 10.37 15.71 5.10
N ARG A 93 11.07 16.45 4.22
CA ARG A 93 11.08 17.92 4.26
C ARG A 93 9.68 18.48 4.00
N TYR A 94 9.02 18.03 2.94
CA TYR A 94 7.67 18.48 2.61
C TYR A 94 6.68 18.19 3.75
N ALA A 95 6.67 16.95 4.27
CA ALA A 95 5.81 16.54 5.37
C ALA A 95 6.05 17.35 6.66
N ARG A 96 7.30 17.71 6.95
CA ARG A 96 7.63 18.61 8.06
C ARG A 96 7.06 20.01 7.80
N ASP A 97 7.30 20.56 6.63
CA ASP A 97 6.98 21.95 6.28
C ASP A 97 5.45 22.18 6.20
N CYS A 98 4.68 21.18 5.74
CA CYS A 98 3.21 21.26 5.68
C CYS A 98 2.50 20.71 6.92
N ASN A 99 3.24 20.32 7.96
CA ASN A 99 2.71 19.60 9.11
C ASN A 99 1.89 18.33 8.75
N GLY A 100 2.24 17.68 7.63
CA GLY A 100 1.48 16.58 7.05
C GLY A 100 1.72 15.22 7.71
N VAL A 101 0.83 14.27 7.38
CA VAL A 101 0.89 12.86 7.79
C VAL A 101 1.47 12.02 6.66
N ILE A 102 2.50 11.24 6.96
CA ILE A 102 3.17 10.36 5.99
C ILE A 102 2.51 8.99 5.97
N ILE A 103 2.17 8.47 4.79
CA ILE A 103 1.82 7.06 4.61
C ILE A 103 3.07 6.33 4.10
N SER A 104 3.65 5.49 4.95
CA SER A 104 4.78 4.60 4.62
C SER A 104 4.97 3.58 5.75
N ARG A 105 5.45 2.39 5.40
CA ARG A 105 5.96 1.40 6.37
C ARG A 105 7.43 1.65 6.74
N ASP A 106 8.13 2.55 6.03
CA ASP A 106 9.52 2.83 6.32
C ASP A 106 9.68 3.63 7.63
N HIS A 107 10.77 3.34 8.33
CA HIS A 107 11.24 4.03 9.51
C HIS A 107 12.29 5.10 9.22
N TYR A 108 12.67 5.30 7.96
CA TYR A 108 13.59 6.31 7.45
C TYR A 108 14.86 6.39 8.30
N LYS A 109 15.47 5.22 8.56
CA LYS A 109 16.53 5.04 9.57
C LYS A 109 17.69 6.03 9.36
N ASP A 110 18.09 6.25 8.11
CA ASP A 110 19.19 7.12 7.73
C ASP A 110 18.87 8.61 7.93
N HIS A 111 17.58 8.97 7.94
CA HIS A 111 17.10 10.33 8.09
C HIS A 111 16.65 10.69 9.51
N ARG A 112 16.68 9.73 10.44
CA ARG A 112 16.22 9.90 11.83
C ARG A 112 16.89 11.05 12.57
N LYS A 113 18.18 11.30 12.35
CA LYS A 113 18.90 12.40 13.02
C LYS A 113 18.31 13.76 12.65
N ARG A 114 17.98 13.96 11.37
CA ARG A 114 17.49 15.24 10.82
C ARG A 114 15.98 15.43 11.03
N PHE A 115 15.19 14.36 10.94
CA PHE A 115 13.72 14.42 11.00
C PHE A 115 13.13 13.73 12.23
N ARG A 116 13.89 13.64 13.33
CA ARG A 116 13.50 12.94 14.57
C ARG A 116 12.11 13.31 15.08
N ARG A 117 11.79 14.61 15.07
CA ARG A 117 10.50 15.13 15.56
C ARG A 117 9.32 14.63 14.72
N LEU A 118 9.50 14.53 13.40
CA LEU A 118 8.48 14.02 12.48
C LEU A 118 8.31 12.51 12.63
N ILE A 119 9.42 11.76 12.61
CA ILE A 119 9.41 10.29 12.62
C ILE A 119 8.93 9.72 13.97
N LYS A 120 9.26 10.38 15.09
CA LYS A 120 8.87 9.92 16.43
C LYS A 120 7.50 10.45 16.90
N ALA A 121 6.92 11.42 16.19
CA ALA A 121 5.62 11.96 16.60
C ALA A 121 4.51 10.94 16.30
N PRO A 122 3.66 10.61 17.29
CA PRO A 122 2.53 9.71 17.06
C PRO A 122 1.58 10.31 16.03
N GLY A 123 1.03 9.48 15.15
CA GLY A 123 0.09 9.89 14.10
C GLY A 123 0.68 10.68 12.93
N ARG A 124 1.99 11.02 12.95
CA ARG A 124 2.65 11.73 11.84
C ARG A 124 3.17 10.82 10.74
N ARG A 125 3.34 9.54 11.06
CA ARG A 125 3.58 8.48 10.10
C ARG A 125 2.59 7.36 10.39
N VAL A 126 1.81 7.02 9.38
CA VAL A 126 0.78 5.98 9.42
C VAL A 126 1.12 4.90 8.42
N GLN A 127 0.63 3.71 8.70
CA GLN A 127 0.81 2.53 7.87
C GLN A 127 -0.53 1.81 7.73
N GLY A 128 -0.56 0.86 6.81
CA GLY A 128 -1.73 0.05 6.54
C GLY A 128 -1.36 -1.28 5.95
N PHE A 129 -2.37 -2.00 5.51
CA PHE A 129 -2.25 -3.30 4.87
C PHE A 129 -3.18 -3.40 3.67
N VAL A 130 -2.87 -4.37 2.81
CA VAL A 130 -3.73 -4.77 1.70
C VAL A 130 -4.17 -6.20 2.00
N GLN A 131 -5.47 -6.45 1.92
CA GLN A 131 -6.05 -7.78 1.99
C GLN A 131 -7.19 -7.86 0.99
N GLU A 132 -7.27 -8.95 0.22
CA GLU A 132 -8.37 -9.20 -0.74
C GLU A 132 -8.63 -8.01 -1.68
N ASP A 133 -7.55 -7.42 -2.22
CA ASP A 133 -7.61 -6.23 -3.07
C ASP A 133 -8.26 -5.00 -2.41
N VAL A 134 -8.29 -4.93 -1.08
CA VAL A 134 -8.71 -3.74 -0.31
C VAL A 134 -7.53 -3.20 0.49
N VAL A 135 -7.23 -1.92 0.31
CA VAL A 135 -6.26 -1.20 1.14
C VAL A 135 -6.94 -0.60 2.36
N THR A 136 -6.39 -0.90 3.54
CA THR A 136 -6.85 -0.39 4.84
C THR A 136 -5.75 0.43 5.51
N ILE A 137 -6.07 1.67 5.89
CA ILE A 137 -5.23 2.56 6.69
C ILE A 137 -6.09 3.09 7.83
N GLU A 138 -6.11 2.37 8.94
CA GLU A 138 -6.99 2.61 10.09
C GLU A 138 -6.83 4.02 10.66
N ALA A 139 -5.59 4.50 10.75
CA ALA A 139 -5.29 5.84 11.29
C ALA A 139 -5.90 6.98 10.46
N LEU A 140 -6.29 6.73 9.20
CA LEU A 140 -6.99 7.68 8.33
C LEU A 140 -8.46 7.28 8.08
N GLY A 141 -8.95 6.21 8.73
CA GLY A 141 -10.25 5.61 8.43
C GLY A 141 -10.40 5.25 6.94
N LEU A 142 -9.31 4.87 6.29
CA LEU A 142 -9.30 4.56 4.86
C LEU A 142 -9.53 3.08 4.65
N HIS A 143 -10.58 2.75 3.91
CA HIS A 143 -10.86 1.41 3.39
C HIS A 143 -11.27 1.61 1.93
N ALA A 144 -10.47 1.13 0.99
CA ALA A 144 -10.69 1.37 -0.43
C ALA A 144 -10.27 0.17 -1.28
N PRO A 145 -11.01 -0.15 -2.34
CA PRO A 145 -10.60 -1.20 -3.28
C PRO A 145 -9.37 -0.75 -4.09
N LEU A 146 -8.52 -1.71 -4.44
CA LEU A 146 -7.40 -1.53 -5.35
C LEU A 146 -7.90 -1.47 -6.79
N LEU A 147 -7.92 -0.27 -7.33
CA LEU A 147 -8.34 0.00 -8.70
C LEU A 147 -7.36 -0.61 -9.71
N GLY A 148 -7.89 -1.11 -10.82
CA GLY A 148 -7.09 -1.54 -11.97
C GLY A 148 -6.53 -0.35 -12.75
N VAL A 149 -5.54 -0.60 -13.61
CA VAL A 149 -4.86 0.44 -14.42
C VAL A 149 -5.84 1.30 -15.23
N ALA A 150 -6.85 0.68 -15.86
CA ALA A 150 -7.86 1.41 -16.63
C ALA A 150 -8.74 2.32 -15.75
N GLN A 151 -9.15 1.83 -14.57
CA GLN A 151 -9.94 2.61 -13.62
C GLN A 151 -9.11 3.78 -13.06
N LEU A 152 -7.83 3.56 -12.78
CA LEU A 152 -6.92 4.61 -12.33
C LEU A 152 -6.71 5.67 -13.41
N ALA A 153 -6.45 5.26 -14.65
CA ALA A 153 -6.32 6.20 -15.75
C ALA A 153 -7.57 7.07 -15.89
N HIS A 154 -8.76 6.47 -15.85
CA HIS A 154 -10.02 7.20 -15.86
C HIS A 154 -10.15 8.16 -14.66
N ALA A 155 -9.87 7.70 -13.45
CA ALA A 155 -9.95 8.50 -12.22
C ALA A 155 -9.04 9.74 -12.25
N TYR A 156 -7.91 9.66 -12.95
CA TYR A 156 -6.96 10.77 -13.11
C TYR A 156 -7.07 11.51 -14.45
N GLY A 157 -8.06 11.18 -15.29
CA GLY A 157 -8.26 11.82 -16.61
C GLY A 157 -7.16 11.50 -17.63
N LEU A 158 -6.40 10.43 -17.41
CA LEU A 158 -5.27 10.03 -18.25
C LEU A 158 -5.76 9.20 -19.43
N ARG A 159 -5.26 9.49 -20.63
CA ARG A 159 -5.48 8.64 -21.80
C ARG A 159 -4.42 7.55 -21.85
N LEU A 160 -4.83 6.29 -21.67
CA LEU A 160 -3.95 5.16 -21.92
C LEU A 160 -3.73 5.01 -23.43
N THR A 161 -2.49 4.75 -23.83
CA THR A 161 -2.19 4.32 -25.20
C THR A 161 -2.64 2.86 -25.36
N ALA A 162 -2.94 2.43 -26.60
CA ALA A 162 -3.45 1.08 -26.90
C ALA A 162 -2.54 -0.06 -26.37
N LYS A 163 -1.25 0.20 -26.12
CA LYS A 163 -0.31 -0.78 -25.56
C LYS A 163 -0.51 -1.05 -24.06
N CYS A 164 -1.25 -0.20 -23.35
CA CYS A 164 -1.45 -0.29 -21.90
C CYS A 164 -2.89 -0.64 -21.51
N GLN A 165 -3.75 -0.93 -22.49
CA GLN A 165 -5.05 -1.51 -22.21
C GLN A 165 -4.83 -2.97 -21.77
N PRO A 166 -5.36 -3.38 -20.60
CA PRO A 166 -5.42 -4.80 -20.30
C PRO A 166 -6.21 -5.50 -21.42
N PRO A 167 -5.93 -6.79 -21.73
CA PRO A 167 -6.82 -7.54 -22.61
C PRO A 167 -8.23 -7.41 -22.03
N LEU A 168 -9.20 -7.05 -22.87
CA LEU A 168 -10.61 -6.98 -22.50
C LEU A 168 -11.08 -8.39 -22.16
N THR A 169 -10.79 -8.87 -20.95
CA THR A 169 -11.48 -10.02 -20.35
C THR A 169 -12.65 -9.46 -19.56
N ALA A 170 -13.85 -9.74 -20.07
CA ALA A 170 -15.09 -9.52 -19.37
C ALA A 170 -15.06 -10.19 -17.98
N SER A 171 -15.18 -9.40 -16.93
CA SER A 171 -15.94 -9.73 -15.71
C SER A 171 -15.73 -8.64 -14.65
N ALA A 172 -16.55 -7.60 -14.71
CA ALA A 172 -16.88 -6.74 -13.56
C ALA A 172 -18.29 -6.13 -13.76
N ALA A 173 -19.20 -6.91 -14.33
CA ALA A 173 -20.62 -6.63 -14.40
C ALA A 173 -21.36 -7.75 -13.65
N ALA A 174 -21.11 -7.85 -12.35
CA ALA A 174 -21.82 -8.76 -11.45
C ALA A 174 -21.63 -8.31 -9.98
N ALA A 175 -22.02 -7.08 -9.65
CA ALA A 175 -22.18 -6.65 -8.26
C ALA A 175 -23.06 -5.39 -8.18
N ALA A 176 -24.23 -5.43 -8.79
CA ALA A 176 -25.27 -4.42 -8.60
C ALA A 176 -26.63 -5.02 -9.00
N ASP A 177 -27.12 -5.97 -8.23
CA ASP A 177 -28.55 -6.32 -8.11
C ASP A 177 -28.72 -7.35 -6.99
N ALA A 178 -29.13 -6.88 -5.80
CA ALA A 178 -29.93 -7.62 -4.81
C ALA A 178 -30.13 -6.74 -3.55
N GLU A 179 -31.02 -5.76 -3.66
CA GLU A 179 -31.70 -5.14 -2.53
C GLU A 179 -32.98 -5.93 -2.24
N ALA A 180 -33.29 -6.08 -0.94
CA ALA A 180 -34.60 -6.27 -0.33
C ALA A 180 -35.53 -7.45 -0.76
N GLY A 181 -35.93 -8.26 0.22
CA GLY A 181 -37.09 -9.14 0.08
C GLY A 181 -37.28 -10.12 1.23
N ALA A 182 -38.30 -9.86 2.05
CA ALA A 182 -38.62 -10.58 3.27
C ALA A 182 -39.34 -11.93 3.08
N ALA A 183 -39.30 -12.73 4.15
CA ALA A 183 -40.35 -13.59 4.70
C ALA A 183 -40.63 -15.00 4.11
N SER A 184 -40.47 -15.98 5.00
CA SER A 184 -41.38 -17.09 5.35
C SER A 184 -41.77 -18.12 4.29
N THR A 185 -41.36 -19.38 4.50
CA THR A 185 -42.26 -20.55 4.64
C THR A 185 -41.56 -21.74 5.30
N ALA A 186 -42.37 -22.54 6.00
CA ALA A 186 -42.03 -23.73 6.77
C ALA A 186 -41.94 -25.04 5.95
N GLY A 187 -41.44 -26.11 6.58
CA GLY A 187 -41.50 -27.51 6.15
C GLY A 187 -40.12 -28.18 6.24
N ASP A 188 -39.76 -28.91 7.29
CA ASP A 188 -40.18 -30.28 7.71
C ASP A 188 -39.46 -31.44 6.97
N THR A 189 -39.06 -32.41 7.79
CA THR A 189 -38.55 -33.77 7.57
C THR A 189 -37.10 -34.03 7.12
N GLY A 190 -36.41 -34.84 7.95
CA GLY A 190 -35.83 -36.09 7.43
C GLY A 190 -34.32 -36.32 7.56
N GLY A 191 -33.89 -36.84 8.72
CA GLY A 191 -33.24 -38.17 8.82
C GLY A 191 -31.78 -38.40 8.37
N GLY A 192 -30.95 -38.77 9.35
CA GLY A 192 -29.82 -39.73 9.23
C GLY A 192 -28.55 -39.17 8.59
N VAL A 193 -27.32 -39.62 8.87
CA VAL A 193 -26.71 -40.67 9.70
C VAL A 193 -25.20 -40.35 9.72
N GLY A 194 -24.45 -40.83 10.71
CA GLY A 194 -23.00 -40.98 10.59
C GLY A 194 -22.17 -40.22 11.62
N GLY A 195 -22.09 -40.79 12.83
CA GLY A 195 -21.15 -40.35 13.86
C GLY A 195 -19.78 -41.05 13.75
N ALA A 196 -18.80 -40.39 14.38
CA ALA A 196 -17.53 -40.90 14.88
C ALA A 196 -16.42 -41.23 13.86
N VAL A 197 -15.45 -40.31 13.76
CA VAL A 197 -14.05 -40.68 13.51
C VAL A 197 -13.21 -40.33 14.74
N SER A 198 -12.62 -41.39 15.29
CA SER A 198 -11.70 -41.39 16.43
C SER A 198 -10.39 -40.69 16.08
N GLY A 199 -9.90 -39.82 16.98
CA GLY A 199 -8.52 -39.38 17.02
C GLY A 199 -7.90 -39.86 18.34
N VAL A 200 -7.21 -41.00 18.29
CA VAL A 200 -6.37 -41.51 19.38
C VAL A 200 -4.95 -41.02 19.16
N THR A 201 -4.34 -40.71 20.30
CA THR A 201 -3.02 -40.18 20.63
C THR A 201 -1.84 -41.09 20.29
N GLU A 202 -0.63 -40.54 20.51
CA GLU A 202 0.64 -41.22 20.83
C GLU A 202 1.42 -41.83 19.67
N THR A 203 2.76 -41.90 19.62
CA THR A 203 3.94 -41.47 20.42
C THR A 203 5.16 -41.63 19.47
N ALA A 204 6.08 -40.67 19.42
CA ALA A 204 7.43 -40.69 20.03
C ALA A 204 8.56 -41.43 19.27
N GLU A 205 9.75 -40.87 19.51
CA GLU A 205 11.11 -41.40 19.35
C GLU A 205 11.78 -41.36 17.96
N ALA A 206 13.10 -41.21 17.79
CA ALA A 206 14.22 -40.56 18.50
C ALA A 206 15.50 -40.91 17.69
N THR A 207 16.57 -40.14 17.90
CA THR A 207 18.02 -40.49 17.78
C THR A 207 18.82 -40.29 16.48
N GLY A 208 20.06 -39.80 16.68
CA GLY A 208 21.25 -39.91 15.82
C GLY A 208 21.79 -38.57 15.31
N SER A 209 22.73 -37.84 15.93
CA SER A 209 24.14 -38.11 16.36
C SER A 209 25.20 -38.06 15.25
N GLY A 210 26.22 -37.19 15.43
CA GLY A 210 27.52 -37.11 14.73
C GLY A 210 27.85 -35.65 14.31
N ALA A 211 28.67 -34.86 15.02
CA ALA A 211 30.15 -34.89 15.18
C ALA A 211 30.88 -34.90 13.82
N ASP A 212 31.99 -34.23 13.51
CA ASP A 212 32.94 -33.26 14.10
C ASP A 212 33.96 -32.95 12.94
N THR A 213 34.97 -32.10 13.18
CA THR A 213 36.11 -31.64 12.37
C THR A 213 35.91 -30.27 11.71
N GLY A 214 36.75 -29.24 11.89
CA GLY A 214 38.01 -29.10 12.62
C GLY A 214 39.08 -28.39 11.77
N ALA A 215 39.55 -27.21 12.22
CA ALA A 215 40.82 -26.52 11.88
C ALA A 215 41.01 -26.00 10.42
N ALA A 216 41.82 -24.98 10.05
CA ALA A 216 42.89 -24.14 10.65
C ALA A 216 43.00 -22.83 9.80
N ALA A 217 43.19 -21.63 10.37
CA ALA A 217 44.44 -20.87 10.57
C ALA A 217 45.28 -20.46 9.33
N ALA A 218 45.46 -19.14 9.13
CA ALA A 218 46.64 -18.39 8.65
C ALA A 218 46.17 -16.95 8.32
N ASP A 219 46.47 -15.89 9.08
CA ASP A 219 47.76 -15.20 9.27
C ASP A 219 48.52 -14.89 7.97
N THR A 220 48.55 -13.60 7.61
CA THR A 220 49.73 -12.89 7.09
C THR A 220 49.36 -11.41 6.92
N GLY A 221 49.99 -10.55 7.72
CA GLY A 221 49.99 -9.11 7.51
C GLY A 221 50.93 -8.68 6.39
N ALA A 222 50.74 -7.47 5.90
CA ALA A 222 51.82 -6.63 5.39
C ALA A 222 51.40 -5.16 5.49
N THR A 223 52.24 -4.44 6.25
CA THR A 223 52.56 -3.00 6.22
C THR A 223 52.41 -2.32 4.88
#